data_AF-A0A1C5CWP4-F1
#
_entry.id   AF-A0A1C5CWP4-F1
#
_cell.length_a   1.000
_cell.length_b   1.000
_cell.length_c   1.000
_cell.angle_alpha   90.00
_cell.angle_beta   90.00
_cell.angle_gamma   90.00
#
_symmetry.space_group_name_H-M   'P 1'
#
loop_
_entity.id
_entity.type
_entity.pdbx_description
1 polymer ?
#
loop_
_entity_poly.entity_id
_entity_poly.type
_entity_poly.pdbx_seq_one_letter_code
_entity_poly.pdbx_strand_id
1 'polypeptide(L)' 'MLNGSDLYALDITSASFVQACGGPCSEGCVTLARIGADAWALGDSKRPDVAPLRFTTEELSIAGIDPARFGLTN' A
#
# COMPACT_ATOMS: atom_id res chain seq x y z
N MET A 1 -14.65 6.18 -20.92
CA MET A 1 -14.02 6.02 -19.60
C MET A 1 -12.64 6.64 -19.70
N LEU A 2 -12.38 7.72 -18.97
CA LEU A 2 -11.07 8.39 -18.99
C LEU A 2 -10.08 7.49 -18.23
N ASN A 3 -9.16 6.85 -18.94
CA ASN A 3 -8.06 6.05 -18.38
C ASN A 3 -7.08 6.99 -17.65
N GLY A 4 -7.35 7.31 -16.38
CA GLY A 4 -6.63 8.32 -15.60
C GLY A 4 -5.93 7.81 -14.34
N SER A 5 -5.84 6.49 -14.12
CA SER A 5 -5.26 5.91 -12.91
C SER A 5 -4.43 4.67 -13.23
N ASP A 6 -3.44 4.79 -14.11
CA ASP A 6 -2.37 3.79 -14.15
C ASP A 6 -1.56 3.91 -12.85
N LEU A 7 -1.89 3.05 -11.89
CA LEU A 7 -1.22 3.01 -10.59
C LEU A 7 0.29 2.76 -10.72
N TYR A 8 0.72 2.11 -11.80
CA TYR A 8 2.14 1.82 -12.05
C TYR A 8 2.88 2.98 -12.72
N ALA A 9 2.17 3.98 -13.24
CA ALA A 9 2.77 5.22 -13.72
C ALA A 9 3.13 6.20 -12.59
N LEU A 10 2.64 5.97 -11.36
CA LEU A 10 2.96 6.77 -10.20
C LEU A 10 4.39 6.48 -9.71
N ASP A 11 5.16 7.55 -9.46
CA ASP A 11 6.47 7.43 -8.85
C ASP A 11 6.33 7.02 -7.38
N ILE A 12 7.13 6.03 -6.98
CA ILE A 12 7.15 5.48 -5.63
C ILE A 12 8.53 5.62 -4.97
N THR A 13 9.51 6.22 -5.66
CA THR A 13 10.90 6.31 -5.17
C THR A 13 11.01 7.15 -3.90
N SER A 14 10.15 8.16 -3.74
CA SER A 14 10.07 8.99 -2.53
C SER A 14 8.98 8.54 -1.55
N ALA A 15 8.34 7.39 -1.76
CA ALA A 15 7.25 6.94 -0.91
C ALA A 15 7.78 6.43 0.44
N SER A 16 7.17 6.89 1.53
CA SER A 16 7.48 6.43 2.88
C SER A 16 6.67 5.20 3.23
N PHE A 17 7.33 4.05 3.29
CA PHE A 17 6.71 2.78 3.67
C PHE A 17 6.67 2.61 5.19
N VAL A 18 5.52 2.17 5.71
CA VAL A 18 5.35 1.76 7.11
C VAL A 18 5.02 0.28 7.19
N GLN A 19 5.36 -0.35 8.31
CA GLN A 19 4.99 -1.73 8.58
C GLN A 19 3.51 -1.81 8.98
N ALA A 20 2.71 -2.50 8.18
CA ALA A 20 1.28 -2.69 8.40
C ALA A 20 1.01 -4.10 8.93
N CYS A 21 0.76 -4.19 10.24
CA CYS A 21 0.52 -5.43 10.97
C CYS A 21 -0.93 -5.50 11.45
N GLY A 22 -1.70 -6.49 10.98
CA GLY A 22 -3.10 -6.67 11.40
C GLY A 22 -3.32 -7.74 12.48
N GLY A 23 -2.39 -8.69 12.62
CA GLY A 23 -2.51 -9.85 13.51
C GLY A 23 -1.56 -9.80 14.71
N PRO A 24 -1.68 -10.76 15.65
CA PRO A 24 -0.84 -10.83 16.85
C PRO A 24 0.64 -11.17 16.55
N CYS A 25 0.95 -11.64 15.34
CA CYS A 25 2.29 -11.99 14.90
C CYS A 25 2.86 -10.92 13.96
N SER A 26 4.12 -10.54 14.15
CA SER A 26 4.84 -9.63 13.26
C SER A 26 5.34 -10.30 11.98
N GLU A 27 5.41 -11.63 11.97
CA GLU A 27 5.89 -12.42 10.83
C GLU A 27 4.97 -12.33 9.60
N GLY A 28 3.75 -11.81 9.73
CA GLY A 28 2.79 -11.69 8.63
C GLY A 28 2.61 -10.26 8.11
N CYS A 29 3.38 -9.29 8.60
CA CYS A 29 3.16 -7.90 8.22
C CYS A 29 3.54 -7.63 6.76
N VAL A 30 2.86 -6.68 6.14
CA VAL A 30 3.24 -6.11 4.84
C VAL A 30 3.82 -4.71 5.05
N THR A 31 4.44 -4.14 4.03
CA THR A 31 4.75 -2.70 4.03
C THR A 31 3.70 -1.96 3.22
N LEU A 32 3.27 -0.79 3.68
CA LEU A 32 2.26 0.02 3.00
C LEU A 32 2.74 1.46 2.88
N ALA A 33 2.54 2.08 1.73
CA ALA A 33 2.82 3.50 1.50
C ALA A 33 1.70 4.13 0.68
N ARG A 34 1.41 5.40 0.97
CA ARG A 34 0.58 6.24 0.11
C ARG A 34 1.40 6.76 -1.06
N ILE A 35 0.88 6.63 -2.27
CA ILE A 35 1.54 7.06 -3.51
C ILE A 35 0.67 8.00 -4.36
N GLY A 36 -0.54 8.30 -3.89
CA GLY A 36 -1.48 9.24 -4.50
C GLY A 36 -2.73 9.41 -3.64
N ALA A 37 -3.71 10.18 -4.12
CA ALA A 37 -4.94 10.47 -3.37
C ALA A 37 -5.68 9.19 -2.94
N ASP A 38 -5.87 8.27 -3.88
CA ASP A 38 -6.53 6.97 -3.67
C ASP A 38 -5.64 5.81 -4.13
N ALA A 39 -4.32 5.98 -4.03
CA ALA A 39 -3.36 5.03 -4.56
C ALA A 39 -2.32 4.64 -3.51
N TRP A 40 -2.07 3.34 -3.42
CA TRP A 40 -1.26 2.72 -2.38
C TRP A 40 -0.26 1.74 -2.98
N ALA A 41 0.93 1.68 -2.43
CA ALA A 41 1.92 0.65 -2.71
C ALA A 41 2.00 -0.32 -1.53
N LEU A 42 1.83 -1.61 -1.80
CA LEU A 42 1.91 -2.71 -0.84
C LEU A 42 3.10 -3.60 -1.19
N GLY A 43 4.06 -3.70 -0.26
CA GLY A 43 5.26 -4.52 -0.40
C GLY A 43 5.26 -5.74 0.53
N ASP A 44 5.98 -6.78 0.12
CA ASP A 44 6.27 -7.93 0.97
C ASP A 44 7.43 -7.57 1.92
N SER A 45 7.14 -7.48 3.21
CA SER A 45 8.15 -7.14 4.22
C SER A 45 9.30 -8.14 4.30
N LYS A 46 9.10 -9.38 3.82
CA LYS A 46 10.11 -10.44 3.76
C LYS A 46 10.91 -10.44 2.47
N ARG A 47 10.47 -9.69 1.45
CA ARG A 47 11.10 -9.61 0.13
C ARG A 47 11.21 -8.15 -0.31
N PRO A 48 12.04 -7.33 0.37
CA PRO A 48 12.15 -5.89 0.09
C PRO A 48 12.66 -5.57 -1.32
N ASP A 49 13.34 -6.52 -1.98
CA ASP A 49 13.87 -6.34 -3.34
C ASP A 49 12.81 -6.54 -4.44
N VAL A 50 11.62 -7.06 -4.09
CA VAL A 50 10.54 -7.27 -5.04
C VAL A 50 9.71 -6.00 -5.16
N ALA A 51 9.38 -5.61 -6.40
CA ALA A 51 8.57 -4.44 -6.65
C ALA A 51 7.19 -4.56 -5.94
N PRO A 52 6.74 -3.51 -5.22
CA PRO A 52 5.46 -3.55 -4.52
C PRO A 52 4.29 -3.64 -5.50
N LEU A 53 3.18 -4.23 -5.09
CA LEU A 53 1.93 -4.15 -5.83
C LEU A 53 1.27 -2.79 -5.58
N ARG A 54 0.45 -2.32 -6.52
CA ARG A 54 -0.30 -1.08 -6.34
C ARG A 54 -1.80 -1.35 -6.32
N PHE A 55 -2.48 -0.66 -5.43
CA PHE A 55 -3.91 -0.80 -5.19
C PHE A 55 -4.56 0.56 -5.01
N THR A 56 -5.84 0.63 -5.36
CA THR A 56 -6.73 1.72 -4.98
C THR A 56 -7.17 1.60 -3.53
N THR A 57 -7.67 2.69 -2.95
CA THR A 57 -8.34 2.66 -1.63
C THR A 57 -9.50 1.65 -1.60
N GLU A 58 -10.27 1.55 -2.69
CA GLU A 58 -11.39 0.61 -2.80
C GLU A 58 -10.92 -0.86 -2.77
N GLU A 59 -9.86 -1.20 -3.53
CA GLU A 59 -9.29 -2.56 -3.52
C GLU A 59 -8.74 -2.96 -2.15
N LEU A 60 -8.06 -2.05 -1.45
CA LEU A 60 -7.60 -2.31 -0.08
C LEU A 60 -8.77 -2.54 0.89
N SER A 61 -9.82 -1.73 0.79
CA SER A 61 -11.03 -1.86 1.62
C SER A 61 -11.73 -3.20 1.42
N ILE A 62 -11.87 -3.66 0.16
CA ILE A 62 -12.43 -4.98 -0.17
C ILE A 62 -11.57 -6.10 0.43
N ALA A 63 -10.25 -5.92 0.47
CA ALA A 63 -9.32 -6.85 1.13
C ALA A 63 -9.31 -6.75 2.67
N GLY A 64 -10.09 -5.85 3.26
CA GLY A 64 -10.14 -5.63 4.72
C GLY A 64 -8.93 -4.88 5.28
N ILE A 65 -8.19 -4.16 4.44
CA ILE A 65 -7.03 -3.35 4.81
C ILE A 65 -7.48 -1.88 4.91
N ASP A 66 -7.40 -1.31 6.11
CA ASP A 66 -7.66 0.11 6.35
C ASP A 66 -6.33 0.83 6.66
N PRO A 67 -5.81 1.67 5.73
CA PRO A 67 -4.57 2.41 5.93
C PRO A 67 -4.56 3.31 7.19
N ALA A 68 -5.72 3.82 7.61
CA ALA A 68 -5.81 4.69 8.79
C ALA A 68 -5.40 3.97 10.08
N ARG A 69 -5.58 2.64 10.15
CA ARG A 69 -5.12 1.81 11.28
C ARG A 69 -3.61 1.81 11.46
N PHE A 70 -2.87 2.22 10.43
CA PHE A 70 -1.40 2.27 10.42
C PHE A 70 -0.86 3.71 10.46
N GLY A 71 -1.71 4.71 10.80
CA GLY A 71 -1.33 6.12 10.83
C GLY A 71 -1.16 6.75 9.45
N LEU A 72 -1.63 6.07 8.39
CA LEU A 72 -1.65 6.61 7.04
C LEU A 72 -3.01 7.25 6.79
N THR A 73 -3.11 8.55 7.05
CA THR A 73 -4.32 9.34 6.80
C THR A 73 -4.19 10.16 5.51
N ASN A 74 -5.33 10.55 4.96
CA ASN A 74 -5.43 11.36 3.73
C ASN A 74 -4.83 12.75 3.85
#